data_AF-A0A7C0UVL3-F1
#
_entry.id   AF-A0A7C0UVL3-F1
#
_cell.length_a   1.000
_cell.length_b   1.000
_cell.length_c   1.000
_cell.angle_alpha   90.00
_cell.angle_beta   90.00
_cell.angle_gamma   90.00
#
_symmetry.space_group_name_H-M   'P 1'
#
loop_
_entity.id
_entity.type
_entity.pdbx_description
1 polymer ?
#
loop_
_entity_poly.entity_id
_entity_poly.type
_entity_poly.pdbx_seq_one_letter_code
_entity_poly.pdbx_strand_id
1 'polypeptide(L)'
;MTKAVWALRAADERTVRELVDSGVREITARLLASRGVKDANEAQRFLNPSLESLAPATGLPDIDEASELVVRAIRDKRRICIYGDFDADGITSTALAVEFFRSLGIECSYYIPDRELEGYGISREGIAKIAESGAKLLITADCGTTNADEVD
;
A
#
# COMPACT_ATOMS: atom_id res chain seq x y z
N MET A 1 -28.85 19.55 4.73
CA MET A 1 -27.95 19.06 5.79
C MET A 1 -28.53 17.79 6.36
N THR A 2 -27.86 16.66 6.20
CA THR A 2 -28.22 15.40 6.86
C THR A 2 -27.99 15.58 8.38
N LYS A 3 -28.98 15.26 9.22
CA LYS A 3 -28.79 15.28 10.68
C LYS A 3 -27.80 14.18 11.07
N ALA A 4 -26.82 14.52 11.89
CA ALA A 4 -25.95 13.51 12.50
C ALA A 4 -26.77 12.61 13.43
N VAL A 5 -26.56 11.29 13.32
CA VAL A 5 -27.21 10.28 14.17
C VAL A 5 -26.18 9.74 15.14
N TRP A 6 -26.47 9.81 16.43
CA TRP A 6 -25.68 9.16 17.46
C TRP A 6 -26.08 7.69 17.51
N ALA A 7 -25.14 6.79 17.20
CA ALA A 7 -25.36 5.35 17.21
C ALA A 7 -24.23 4.66 17.97
N LEU A 8 -24.58 3.92 19.02
CA LEU A 8 -23.64 3.06 19.73
C LEU A 8 -23.54 1.74 18.97
N ARG A 9 -22.31 1.36 18.56
CA ARG A 9 -22.07 0.03 17.99
C ARG A 9 -22.16 -1.02 19.10
N ALA A 10 -22.92 -2.08 18.85
CA ALA A 10 -23.01 -3.21 19.76
C ALA A 10 -21.65 -3.91 19.88
N ALA A 11 -21.35 -4.43 21.07
CA ALA A 11 -20.20 -5.28 21.33
C ALA A 11 -20.72 -6.64 21.81
N ASP A 12 -20.09 -7.73 21.36
CA ASP A 12 -20.42 -9.06 21.86
C ASP A 12 -19.92 -9.21 23.30
N GLU A 13 -20.84 -9.34 24.26
CA GLU A 13 -20.49 -9.41 25.70
C GLU A 13 -19.67 -10.66 26.04
N ARG A 14 -19.71 -11.70 25.20
CA ARG A 14 -18.82 -12.84 25.35
C ARG A 14 -17.39 -12.46 24.96
N THR A 15 -17.16 -11.91 23.76
CA THR A 15 -15.84 -11.41 23.36
C THR A 15 -15.30 -10.38 24.37
N VAL A 16 -16.12 -9.45 24.86
CA VAL A 16 -15.67 -8.45 25.85
C VAL A 16 -15.11 -9.12 27.11
N ARG A 17 -15.81 -10.12 27.66
CA ARG A 17 -15.32 -10.86 28.84
C ARG A 17 -14.04 -11.62 28.55
N GLU A 18 -13.97 -12.33 27.43
CA GLU A 18 -12.78 -13.08 27.02
C GLU A 18 -11.54 -12.16 26.86
N LEU A 19 -11.72 -10.94 26.35
CA LEU A 19 -10.65 -9.95 26.25
C LEU A 19 -10.28 -9.33 27.61
N VAL A 20 -11.24 -9.15 28.52
CA VAL A 20 -10.92 -8.68 29.88
C VAL A 20 -10.11 -9.72 30.63
N ASP A 21 -10.48 -10.99 30.51
CA ASP A 21 -9.77 -12.11 31.13
C ASP A 21 -8.34 -12.27 30.57
N SER A 22 -8.08 -11.82 29.35
CA SER A 22 -6.73 -11.77 28.77
C SER A 22 -5.89 -10.55 29.20
N GLY A 23 -6.44 -9.69 30.05
CA GLY A 23 -5.76 -8.52 30.63
C GLY A 23 -6.04 -7.19 29.92
N VAL A 24 -6.97 -7.16 28.96
CA VAL A 24 -7.39 -5.91 28.31
C VAL A 24 -8.37 -5.16 29.21
N ARG A 25 -8.19 -3.84 29.36
CA ARG A 25 -9.15 -3.01 30.14
C ARG A 25 -10.56 -3.08 29.53
N GLU A 26 -11.59 -3.14 30.35
CA GLU A 26 -12.99 -3.33 29.91
C GLU A 26 -13.44 -2.36 28.81
N ILE A 27 -13.13 -1.07 28.95
CA ILE A 27 -13.47 -0.07 27.94
C ILE A 27 -12.78 -0.35 26.59
N THR A 28 -11.52 -0.79 26.63
CA THR A 28 -10.76 -1.17 25.43
C THR A 28 -11.31 -2.45 24.84
N ALA A 29 -11.62 -3.47 25.65
CA ALA A 29 -12.23 -4.72 25.20
C ALA A 29 -13.56 -4.48 24.46
N ARG A 30 -14.43 -3.62 25.01
CA ARG A 30 -15.70 -3.21 24.38
C ARG A 30 -15.50 -2.47 23.06
N LEU A 31 -14.49 -1.59 22.99
CA LEU A 31 -14.11 -0.89 21.76
C LEU A 31 -13.51 -1.81 20.68
N LEU A 32 -12.81 -2.88 21.07
CA LEU A 32 -12.25 -3.87 20.15
C LEU A 32 -13.35 -4.81 19.62
N ALA A 33 -14.17 -5.35 20.52
CA ALA A 33 -15.30 -6.21 20.15
C ALA A 33 -16.29 -5.49 19.21
N SER A 34 -16.60 -4.21 19.47
CA SER A 34 -17.44 -3.40 18.58
C SER A 34 -16.81 -3.04 17.22
N ARG A 35 -15.48 -3.24 17.07
CA ARG A 35 -14.74 -3.12 15.81
C ARG A 35 -14.57 -4.46 15.09
N GLY A 36 -15.09 -5.55 15.66
CA GLY A 36 -15.04 -6.88 15.06
C GLY A 36 -13.83 -7.71 15.45
N VAL A 37 -13.01 -7.26 16.41
CA VAL A 37 -11.94 -8.09 17.01
C VAL A 37 -12.58 -9.19 17.82
N LYS A 38 -12.24 -10.45 17.55
CA LYS A 38 -12.99 -11.62 18.00
C LYS A 38 -12.37 -12.34 19.20
N ASP A 39 -11.05 -12.24 19.36
CA ASP A 39 -10.31 -12.99 20.37
C ASP A 39 -9.07 -12.24 20.88
N ALA A 40 -8.45 -12.79 21.92
CA ALA A 40 -7.27 -12.20 22.55
C ALA A 40 -6.04 -12.12 21.62
N ASN A 41 -5.88 -13.06 20.69
CA ASN A 41 -4.76 -13.04 19.75
C ASN A 41 -4.92 -11.91 18.73
N GLU A 42 -6.14 -11.72 18.21
CA GLU A 42 -6.47 -10.61 17.33
C GLU A 42 -6.34 -9.27 18.06
N ALA A 43 -6.79 -9.17 19.31
CA ALA A 43 -6.58 -7.99 20.14
C ALA A 43 -5.09 -7.69 20.35
N GLN A 44 -4.27 -8.70 20.60
CA GLN A 44 -2.83 -8.53 20.78
C GLN A 44 -2.17 -8.01 19.50
N ARG A 45 -2.50 -8.58 18.33
CA ARG A 45 -1.99 -8.12 17.02
C ARG A 45 -2.46 -6.70 16.68
N PHE A 46 -3.71 -6.37 17.00
CA PHE A 46 -4.28 -5.05 16.75
C PHE A 46 -3.63 -3.97 17.62
N LEU A 47 -3.42 -4.24 18.91
CA LEU A 47 -2.84 -3.29 19.86
C LEU A 47 -1.32 -3.18 19.74
N ASN A 48 -0.65 -4.22 19.26
CA ASN A 48 0.81 -4.28 19.10
C ASN A 48 1.16 -4.71 17.67
N PRO A 49 0.88 -3.84 16.66
CA PRO A 49 1.21 -4.16 15.28
C PRO A 49 2.72 -4.29 15.11
N SER A 50 3.14 -5.28 14.33
CA SER A 50 4.55 -5.51 13.98
C SER A 50 4.66 -5.89 12.51
N LEU A 51 5.84 -5.63 11.91
CA LEU A 51 6.11 -6.03 10.53
C LEU A 51 6.04 -7.56 10.35
N GLU A 52 6.36 -8.32 11.40
CA GLU A 52 6.25 -9.79 11.42
C GLU A 52 4.80 -10.28 11.29
N SER A 53 3.82 -9.43 11.61
CA SER A 53 2.39 -9.73 11.49
C SER A 53 1.79 -9.35 10.14
N LEU A 54 2.58 -8.80 9.20
CA LEU A 54 2.11 -8.51 7.85
C LEU A 54 1.77 -9.82 7.13
N ALA A 55 0.72 -9.77 6.30
CA ALA A 55 0.42 -10.87 5.40
C ALA A 55 1.62 -11.10 4.47
N PRO A 56 1.95 -12.37 4.15
CA PRO A 56 3.05 -12.64 3.23
C PRO A 56 2.73 -12.08 1.85
N ALA A 57 3.73 -11.48 1.22
CA ALA A 57 3.58 -10.90 -0.12
C ALA A 57 3.11 -11.95 -1.15
N THR A 58 3.43 -13.24 -0.95
CA THR A 58 2.99 -14.38 -1.79
C THR A 58 1.47 -14.53 -1.90
N GLY A 59 0.68 -13.84 -1.05
CA GLY A 59 -0.77 -13.78 -1.17
C GLY A 59 -1.29 -12.73 -2.15
N LEU A 60 -0.41 -11.86 -2.67
CA LEU A 60 -0.77 -10.86 -3.68
C LEU A 60 -0.81 -11.53 -5.07
N PRO A 61 -1.86 -11.27 -5.87
CA PRO A 61 -1.92 -11.76 -7.24
C PRO A 61 -0.70 -11.34 -8.06
N ASP A 62 -0.17 -12.27 -8.86
CA ASP A 62 0.93 -12.06 -9.82
C ASP A 62 2.24 -11.51 -9.22
N ILE A 63 2.42 -11.64 -7.90
CA ILE A 63 3.59 -11.08 -7.19
C ILE A 63 4.90 -11.76 -7.58
N ASP A 64 4.86 -13.06 -7.85
CA ASP A 64 6.04 -13.82 -8.25
C ASP A 64 6.45 -13.41 -9.68
N GLU A 65 5.48 -13.29 -10.59
CA GLU A 65 5.66 -12.82 -11.96
C GLU A 65 6.21 -11.39 -12.02
N ALA A 66 5.65 -10.48 -11.22
CA ALA A 66 6.11 -9.11 -11.09
C ALA A 66 7.55 -9.06 -10.53
N SER A 67 7.85 -9.85 -9.51
CA SER A 67 9.18 -9.95 -8.91
C SER A 67 10.22 -10.46 -9.91
N GLU A 68 9.88 -11.50 -10.68
CA GLU A 68 10.73 -11.99 -11.76
C GLU A 68 10.98 -10.94 -12.84
N LEU A 69 9.96 -10.16 -13.20
CA LEU A 69 10.07 -9.10 -14.19
C LEU A 69 11.08 -8.03 -13.72
N VAL A 70 10.99 -7.61 -12.45
CA VAL A 70 11.94 -6.69 -11.85
C VAL A 70 13.35 -7.29 -11.83
N VAL A 71 13.51 -8.54 -11.38
CA VAL A 71 14.81 -9.23 -11.34
C VAL A 71 15.43 -9.34 -12.74
N ARG A 72 14.64 -9.66 -13.77
CA ARG A 72 15.09 -9.69 -15.17
C ARG A 72 15.55 -8.31 -15.62
N ALA A 73 14.78 -7.26 -15.34
CA ALA A 73 15.16 -5.88 -15.69
C ALA A 73 16.50 -5.46 -15.04
N ILE A 74 16.70 -5.82 -13.77
CA ILE A 74 17.96 -5.57 -13.06
C ILE A 74 19.12 -6.31 -13.73
N ARG A 75 18.98 -7.61 -14.01
CA ARG A 75 20.03 -8.44 -14.64
C ARG A 75 20.41 -7.92 -16.03
N ASP A 76 19.42 -7.49 -16.80
CA ASP A 76 19.59 -6.94 -18.14
C ASP A 76 20.05 -5.47 -18.14
N LYS A 77 20.25 -4.86 -16.96
CA LYS A 77 20.60 -3.44 -16.79
C LYS A 77 19.62 -2.50 -17.50
N ARG A 78 18.34 -2.86 -17.49
CA ARG A 78 17.24 -2.05 -18.02
C ARG A 78 17.00 -0.87 -17.08
N ARG A 79 16.80 0.33 -17.65
CA ARG A 79 16.45 1.52 -16.86
C ARG A 79 15.05 1.37 -16.28
N ILE A 80 14.93 1.51 -14.96
CA ILE A 80 13.70 1.37 -14.19
C ILE A 80 13.22 2.77 -13.78
N CYS A 81 11.93 3.05 -13.95
CA CYS A 81 11.28 4.27 -13.49
C CYS A 81 10.11 3.93 -12.55
N ILE A 82 10.03 4.63 -11.41
CA ILE A 82 8.87 4.57 -10.51
C ILE A 82 7.91 5.70 -10.86
N TYR A 83 6.67 5.37 -11.21
CA TYR A 83 5.58 6.34 -11.36
C TYR A 83 4.82 6.43 -10.04
N GLY A 84 4.93 7.53 -9.33
CA GLY A 84 4.22 7.76 -8.07
C GLY A 84 2.96 8.61 -8.23
N ASP A 85 2.14 8.65 -7.18
CA ASP A 85 1.14 9.71 -7.01
C ASP A 85 1.71 10.94 -6.25
N PHE A 86 1.02 12.07 -6.38
CA PHE A 86 1.44 13.35 -5.79
C PHE A 86 1.07 13.52 -4.31
N ASP A 87 0.30 12.60 -3.72
CA ASP A 87 -0.10 12.67 -2.32
C ASP A 87 0.95 12.06 -1.37
N ALA A 88 0.65 12.04 -0.06
CA ALA A 88 1.62 11.56 0.93
C ALA A 88 1.97 10.07 0.75
N ASP A 89 1.02 9.21 0.37
CA ASP A 89 1.27 7.78 0.19
C ASP A 89 2.04 7.55 -1.12
N GLY A 90 1.64 8.22 -2.21
CA GLY A 90 2.37 8.21 -3.47
C GLY A 90 3.81 8.69 -3.40
N ILE A 91 4.08 9.79 -2.69
CA ILE A 91 5.43 10.31 -2.53
C ILE A 91 6.30 9.40 -1.66
N THR A 92 5.76 8.89 -0.54
CA THR A 92 6.54 8.05 0.38
C THR A 92 6.81 6.65 -0.19
N SER A 93 5.84 6.04 -0.85
CA SER A 93 6.01 4.77 -1.56
C SER A 93 7.02 4.88 -2.71
N THR A 94 6.99 5.97 -3.47
CA THR A 94 8.00 6.27 -4.52
C THR A 94 9.39 6.44 -3.94
N ALA A 95 9.54 7.22 -2.87
CA ALA A 95 10.81 7.42 -2.20
C ALA A 95 11.38 6.09 -1.68
N LEU A 96 10.54 5.27 -1.04
CA LEU A 96 10.92 3.94 -0.55
C LEU A 96 11.41 3.02 -1.67
N ALA A 97 10.70 2.98 -2.80
CA ALA A 97 11.08 2.17 -3.95
C ALA A 97 12.43 2.64 -4.56
N VAL A 98 12.61 3.95 -4.74
CA VAL A 98 13.87 4.53 -5.23
C VAL A 98 15.03 4.22 -4.28
N GLU A 99 14.82 4.35 -2.96
CA GLU A 99 15.83 4.02 -1.96
C GLU A 99 16.19 2.53 -1.97
N PHE A 100 15.21 1.64 -2.14
CA PHE A 100 15.45 0.21 -2.30
C PHE A 100 16.39 -0.07 -3.48
N PHE A 101 16.08 0.42 -4.68
CA PHE A 101 16.96 0.21 -5.85
C PHE A 101 18.35 0.84 -5.65
N ARG A 102 18.42 2.04 -5.06
CA ARG A 102 19.68 2.70 -4.76
C ARG A 102 20.53 1.90 -3.77
N SER A 103 19.92 1.27 -2.78
CA SER A 103 20.62 0.41 -1.80
C SER A 103 21.29 -0.81 -2.45
N LEU A 104 20.77 -1.24 -3.61
CA LEU A 104 21.33 -2.31 -4.44
C LEU A 104 22.36 -1.81 -5.46
N GLY A 105 22.67 -0.51 -5.48
CA GLY A 105 23.54 0.13 -6.45
C GLY A 105 22.93 0.27 -7.85
N ILE A 106 21.60 0.21 -7.96
CA ILE A 106 20.86 0.28 -9.23
C ILE A 106 20.36 1.72 -9.42
N GLU A 107 20.62 2.29 -10.60
CA GLU A 107 20.05 3.58 -10.98
C GLU A 107 18.55 3.41 -11.28
N CYS A 108 17.72 4.15 -10.54
CA CYS A 108 16.28 4.17 -10.70
C CYS A 108 15.80 5.62 -10.74
N SER A 109 15.05 5.97 -11.78
CA SER A 109 14.41 7.28 -11.90
C SER A 109 13.00 7.23 -11.31
N TYR A 110 12.38 8.39 -11.15
CA TYR A 110 10.99 8.51 -10.73
C TYR A 110 10.26 9.56 -11.54
N TYR A 111 8.93 9.46 -11.58
CA TYR A 111 8.02 10.42 -12.16
C TYR A 111 6.86 10.64 -11.19
N ILE A 112 6.58 11.90 -10.86
CA ILE A 112 5.40 12.31 -10.10
C ILE A 112 4.60 13.23 -11.02
N PRO A 113 3.32 12.92 -11.32
CA PRO A 113 2.51 13.74 -12.21
C PRO A 113 2.19 15.10 -11.58
N ASP A 114 2.04 16.11 -12.42
CA ASP A 114 1.48 17.39 -11.97
C ASP A 114 -0.04 17.24 -11.75
N ARG A 115 -0.49 17.46 -10.52
CA ARG A 115 -1.89 17.30 -10.14
C ARG A 115 -2.85 18.18 -10.94
N GLU A 116 -2.45 19.40 -11.28
CA GLU A 116 -3.32 20.35 -11.96
C GLU A 116 -3.34 20.13 -13.48
N LEU A 117 -2.21 19.73 -14.05
CA LEU A 117 -2.05 19.56 -15.49
C LEU A 117 -2.41 18.16 -15.97
N GLU A 118 -2.00 17.13 -15.23
CA GLU A 118 -2.13 15.72 -15.64
C GLU A 118 -3.25 14.98 -14.89
N GLY A 119 -3.62 15.46 -13.70
CA GLY A 119 -4.65 14.84 -12.87
C GLY A 119 -4.15 13.62 -12.10
N TYR A 120 -5.08 12.75 -11.69
CA TYR A 120 -4.79 11.54 -10.91
C TYR A 120 -4.62 10.31 -11.82
N GLY A 121 -3.69 9.44 -11.45
CA GLY A 121 -3.41 8.21 -12.18
C GLY A 121 -2.30 8.35 -13.21
N ILE A 122 -2.21 7.35 -14.08
CA ILE A 122 -1.19 7.31 -15.13
C ILE A 122 -1.65 8.16 -16.31
N SER A 123 -0.80 9.08 -16.77
CA SER A 123 -1.06 9.90 -17.95
C SER A 123 -0.28 9.38 -19.16
N ARG A 124 -0.88 9.44 -20.36
CA ARG A 124 -0.17 9.10 -21.62
C ARG A 124 1.03 10.00 -21.86
N GLU A 125 0.95 11.26 -21.47
CA GLU A 125 2.04 12.22 -21.56
C GLU A 125 3.20 11.83 -20.64
N GLY A 126 2.91 11.43 -19.39
CA GLY A 126 3.89 10.94 -18.44
C GLY A 126 4.56 9.66 -18.95
N ILE A 127 3.79 8.70 -19.46
CA ILE A 127 4.36 7.49 -20.10
C ILE A 127 5.30 7.86 -21.26
N ALA A 128 4.89 8.80 -22.13
CA ALA A 128 5.71 9.23 -23.25
C ALA A 128 7.05 9.84 -22.77
N LYS A 129 7.02 10.76 -21.79
CA LYS A 129 8.21 11.36 -21.19
C LYS A 129 9.14 10.30 -20.57
N ILE A 130 8.56 9.31 -19.90
CA ILE A 130 9.31 8.21 -19.28
C ILE A 130 9.96 7.33 -20.36
N ALA A 131 9.23 7.01 -21.43
CA ALA A 131 9.76 6.24 -22.56
C ALA A 131 10.90 6.99 -23.27
N GLU A 132 10.75 8.32 -23.48
CA GLU A 132 11.79 9.20 -24.03
C GLU A 132 13.05 9.25 -23.15
N SER A 133 12.89 9.17 -21.83
CA SER A 133 14.02 9.04 -20.89
C SER A 133 14.75 7.69 -21.00
N GLY A 134 14.26 6.76 -21.82
CA GLY A 134 14.88 5.47 -22.08
C GLY A 134 14.54 4.40 -21.04
N ALA A 135 13.57 4.65 -20.16
CA ALA A 135 13.06 3.63 -19.25
C ALA A 135 12.52 2.43 -20.04
N LYS A 136 12.79 1.23 -19.53
CA LYS A 136 12.38 -0.07 -20.10
C LYS A 136 11.53 -0.89 -19.14
N LEU A 137 11.39 -0.40 -17.91
CA LEU A 137 10.47 -0.91 -16.91
C LEU A 137 9.85 0.28 -16.18
N LEU A 138 8.53 0.34 -16.18
CA LEU A 138 7.74 1.26 -15.37
C LEU A 138 7.11 0.47 -14.21
N ILE A 139 7.26 0.97 -12.99
CA ILE A 139 6.61 0.43 -11.78
C ILE A 139 5.75 1.54 -11.20
N THR A 140 4.46 1.31 -11.00
CA THR A 140 3.57 2.31 -10.41
C THR A 140 3.50 2.13 -8.89
N ALA A 141 3.38 3.23 -8.17
CA ALA A 141 3.25 3.27 -6.71
C ALA A 141 2.08 4.20 -6.36
N ASP A 142 1.09 3.66 -5.63
CA ASP A 142 -0.15 4.36 -5.25
C ASP A 142 -1.04 4.83 -6.41
N CYS A 143 -0.89 4.22 -7.60
CA CYS A 143 -1.73 4.50 -8.76
C CYS A 143 -1.73 3.35 -9.80
N GLY A 144 -2.59 3.47 -10.81
CA GLY A 144 -2.57 2.63 -12.02
C GLY A 144 -3.63 1.53 -12.11
N THR A 145 -4.29 1.15 -11.01
CA THR A 145 -5.26 0.04 -11.01
C THR A 145 -6.46 0.25 -11.95
N THR A 146 -6.80 1.50 -12.27
CA THR A 146 -7.91 1.85 -13.18
C THR A 146 -7.46 2.29 -14.58
N ASN A 147 -6.17 2.25 -14.88
CA ASN A 147 -5.56 2.80 -16.10
C ASN A 147 -5.31 1.72 -17.17
N ALA A 148 -6.30 0.88 -17.47
CA ALA A 148 -6.14 -0.24 -18.40
C ALA A 148 -5.66 0.22 -19.79
N ASP A 149 -6.26 1.28 -20.33
CA ASP A 149 -5.93 1.80 -21.67
C ASP A 149 -4.52 2.42 -21.77
N GLU A 150 -3.93 2.81 -20.64
CA GLU A 150 -2.56 3.32 -20.56
C GLU A 150 -1.53 2.21 -20.34
N VAL A 151 -1.95 1.05 -19.84
CA VAL A 151 -1.09 -0.10 -19.58
C VAL A 151 -0.95 -1.01 -20.80
N ASP A 152 -1.98 -1.09 -21.65
CA ASP A 152 -1.99 -1.85 -22.92
C ASP A 152 -1.25 -1.14 -24.08
#